data_AF-A0A2N0QP96-F1
#
_entry.id   AF-A0A2N0QP96-F1
#
_cell.length_a   1.000
_cell.length_b   1.000
_cell.length_c   1.000
_cell.angle_alpha   90.00
_cell.angle_beta   90.00
_cell.angle_gamma   90.00
#
_symmetry.space_group_name_H-M   'P 1'
#
loop_
_entity.id
_entity.type
_entity.pdbx_description
1 polymer ?
#
loop_
_entity_poly.entity_id
_entity_poly.type
_entity_poly.pdbx_seq_one_letter_code
_entity_poly.pdbx_strand_id
1 'polypeptide(L)'
;MEKEEKYLTTAPKEQKVTIEDGSRFPNLKNVAGNSVDKHKELEEANIDFITGYHIWLIRNDMWDASFALPLHLCTIRIAGAILAIFTPELFYNFPHFRFLYFFINHSFIIWTCLFYIWRKKFTIQFVSIFKSLAFLQIAAFIAFISNIITGGNYMFLSRKPDANTILNLLGNYPWYILSLEVIALVLFFIMYLPFYWLNNRGKSPL
;
A
#
# COMPACT_ATOMS: atom_id res chain seq x y z
N MET A 1 -25.43 -22.57 -3.04
CA MET A 1 -25.92 -22.59 -4.44
C MET A 1 -24.74 -22.21 -5.31
N GLU A 2 -24.15 -23.19 -5.98
CA GLU A 2 -22.95 -23.05 -6.83
C GLU A 2 -23.39 -22.46 -8.19
N LYS A 3 -22.73 -21.40 -8.65
CA LYS A 3 -23.05 -20.78 -9.96
C LYS A 3 -22.45 -21.67 -11.05
N GLU A 4 -23.29 -22.32 -11.86
CA GLU A 4 -22.82 -23.09 -13.02
C GLU A 4 -22.10 -22.19 -14.04
N GLU A 5 -20.80 -22.43 -14.24
CA GLU A 5 -20.00 -21.74 -15.25
C GLU A 5 -20.35 -22.25 -16.66
N LYS A 6 -21.07 -21.42 -17.41
CA LYS A 6 -21.58 -21.78 -18.75
C LYS A 6 -20.54 -21.43 -19.82
N TYR A 7 -19.84 -22.45 -20.31
CA TYR A 7 -18.90 -22.34 -21.43
C TYR A 7 -19.64 -22.06 -22.74
N LEU A 8 -19.00 -21.33 -23.68
CA LEU A 8 -19.61 -21.01 -24.98
C LEU A 8 -19.75 -22.24 -25.88
N THR A 9 -18.95 -23.28 -25.65
CA THR A 9 -19.14 -24.61 -26.25
C THR A 9 -18.76 -25.68 -25.23
N THR A 10 -19.27 -26.90 -25.39
CA THR A 10 -18.91 -28.03 -24.55
C THR A 10 -17.46 -28.46 -24.84
N ALA A 11 -16.57 -28.34 -23.84
CA ALA A 11 -15.23 -28.91 -23.93
C ALA A 11 -15.34 -30.46 -23.88
N PRO A 12 -14.62 -31.20 -24.74
CA PRO A 12 -14.59 -32.66 -24.65
C PRO A 12 -13.84 -33.06 -23.36
N LYS A 13 -14.39 -34.00 -22.58
CA LYS A 13 -13.80 -34.47 -21.31
C LYS A 13 -12.55 -35.36 -21.46
N GLU A 14 -11.97 -35.45 -22.65
CA GLU A 14 -10.85 -36.35 -22.94
C GLU A 14 -9.58 -35.58 -23.32
N GLN A 15 -8.45 -36.05 -22.80
CA GLN A 15 -7.13 -35.46 -23.00
C GLN A 15 -6.68 -35.73 -24.44
N LYS A 16 -6.70 -34.70 -25.29
CA LYS A 16 -6.22 -34.77 -26.67
C LYS A 16 -4.93 -33.99 -26.84
N VAL A 17 -3.98 -34.60 -27.55
CA VAL A 17 -2.71 -33.98 -27.97
C VAL A 17 -3.01 -32.89 -28.99
N THR A 18 -2.58 -31.67 -28.71
CA THR A 18 -2.86 -30.49 -29.54
C THR A 18 -1.79 -30.32 -30.60
N ILE A 19 -2.21 -30.26 -31.87
CA ILE A 19 -1.39 -29.79 -32.99
C ILE A 19 -1.94 -28.40 -33.33
N GLU A 20 -1.10 -27.35 -33.31
CA GLU A 20 -1.52 -25.98 -33.60
C GLU A 20 -1.90 -25.82 -35.09
N ASP A 21 -3.21 -25.92 -35.40
CA ASP A 21 -3.77 -25.65 -36.74
C ASP A 21 -4.52 -24.31 -36.85
N GLY A 22 -4.48 -23.48 -35.80
CA GLY A 22 -5.24 -22.22 -35.73
C GLY A 22 -6.68 -22.36 -35.23
N SER A 23 -7.12 -23.53 -34.78
CA SER A 23 -8.40 -23.71 -34.11
C SER A 23 -8.47 -23.03 -32.73
N ARG A 24 -9.52 -22.23 -32.52
CA ARG A 24 -9.77 -21.53 -31.25
C ARG A 24 -10.45 -22.46 -30.26
N PHE A 25 -9.81 -22.71 -29.11
CA PHE A 25 -10.46 -23.36 -27.97
C PHE A 25 -11.61 -22.50 -27.42
N PRO A 26 -12.73 -23.11 -26.99
CA PRO A 26 -13.88 -22.36 -26.51
C PRO A 26 -13.59 -21.65 -25.19
N ASN A 27 -13.67 -20.32 -25.22
CA ASN A 27 -13.61 -19.49 -24.03
C ASN A 27 -14.90 -19.61 -23.19
N LEU A 28 -14.78 -19.41 -21.87
CA LEU A 28 -15.91 -19.10 -21.00
C LEU A 28 -16.75 -17.97 -21.63
N LYS A 29 -18.07 -18.02 -21.46
CA LYS A 29 -18.94 -16.94 -21.95
C LYS A 29 -18.61 -15.67 -21.18
N ASN A 30 -17.77 -14.82 -21.77
CA ASN A 30 -17.56 -13.47 -21.28
C ASN A 30 -18.81 -12.66 -21.55
N VAL A 31 -19.71 -12.65 -20.56
CA VAL A 31 -20.74 -11.63 -20.44
C VAL A 31 -19.97 -10.32 -20.22
N ALA A 32 -20.21 -9.30 -21.05
CA ALA A 32 -19.61 -7.98 -20.85
C ALA A 32 -19.83 -7.56 -19.39
N GLY A 33 -18.74 -7.47 -18.62
CA GLY A 33 -18.80 -7.14 -17.20
C GLY A 33 -18.20 -8.14 -16.21
N ASN A 34 -18.03 -9.40 -16.57
CA ASN A 34 -17.69 -10.45 -15.59
C ASN A 34 -16.32 -10.32 -14.87
N SER A 35 -15.29 -9.71 -15.47
CA SER A 35 -14.01 -9.42 -14.78
C SER A 35 -13.82 -7.95 -14.44
N VAL A 36 -14.29 -7.04 -15.29
CA VAL A 36 -14.16 -5.60 -15.08
C VAL A 36 -15.15 -5.12 -14.04
N ASP A 37 -16.40 -5.58 -14.10
CA ASP A 37 -17.42 -5.18 -13.12
C ASP A 37 -17.17 -5.85 -11.79
N LYS A 38 -16.63 -7.08 -11.75
CA LYS A 38 -16.24 -7.70 -10.47
C LYS A 38 -15.10 -6.93 -9.79
N HIS A 39 -14.11 -6.45 -10.55
CA HIS A 39 -13.07 -5.58 -10.00
C HIS A 39 -13.62 -4.22 -9.59
N LYS A 40 -14.53 -3.66 -10.38
CA LYS A 40 -15.19 -2.39 -10.09
C LYS A 40 -16.10 -2.48 -8.87
N GLU A 41 -16.84 -3.56 -8.70
CA GLU A 41 -17.66 -3.87 -7.52
C GLU A 41 -16.78 -4.03 -6.28
N LEU A 42 -15.60 -4.66 -6.39
CA LEU A 42 -14.65 -4.74 -5.28
C LEU A 42 -14.01 -3.38 -4.95
N GLU A 43 -13.72 -2.56 -5.95
CA GLU A 43 -13.25 -1.19 -5.77
C GLU A 43 -14.34 -0.32 -5.11
N GLU A 44 -15.58 -0.39 -5.60
CA GLU A 44 -16.76 0.28 -5.04
C GLU A 44 -17.04 -0.19 -3.61
N ALA A 45 -17.02 -1.50 -3.33
CA ALA A 45 -17.21 -2.03 -1.98
C ALA A 45 -16.12 -1.59 -1.00
N ASN A 46 -14.85 -1.53 -1.44
CA ASN A 46 -13.76 -1.02 -0.61
C ASN A 46 -13.90 0.48 -0.34
N ILE A 47 -14.29 1.26 -1.36
CA ILE A 47 -14.57 2.68 -1.22
C ILE A 47 -15.75 2.87 -0.27
N ASP A 48 -16.84 2.15 -0.43
CA ASP A 48 -18.04 2.25 0.41
C ASP A 48 -17.77 1.84 1.85
N PHE A 49 -16.94 0.82 2.08
CA PHE A 49 -16.56 0.41 3.43
C PHE A 49 -15.72 1.49 4.13
N ILE A 50 -14.68 2.01 3.45
CA ILE A 50 -13.79 3.04 4.00
C ILE A 50 -14.58 4.35 4.21
N THR A 51 -15.32 4.77 3.20
CA THR A 51 -16.10 6.02 3.23
C THR A 51 -17.24 5.90 4.23
N GLY A 52 -17.93 4.76 4.28
CA GLY A 52 -18.99 4.46 5.24
C GLY A 52 -18.49 4.45 6.68
N TYR A 53 -17.30 3.89 6.95
CA TYR A 53 -16.67 3.95 8.27
C TYR A 53 -16.36 5.41 8.69
N HIS A 54 -15.77 6.20 7.79
CA HIS A 54 -15.51 7.61 8.07
C HIS A 54 -16.81 8.44 8.25
N ILE A 55 -17.83 8.19 7.42
CA ILE A 55 -19.15 8.83 7.56
C ILE A 55 -19.79 8.44 8.89
N TRP A 56 -19.69 7.18 9.31
CA TRP A 56 -20.21 6.72 10.59
C TRP A 56 -19.49 7.39 11.76
N LEU A 57 -18.15 7.49 11.72
CA LEU A 57 -17.40 8.25 12.72
C LEU A 57 -17.85 9.71 12.80
N ILE A 58 -18.07 10.36 11.66
CA ILE A 58 -18.53 11.76 11.60
C ILE A 58 -19.94 11.87 12.18
N ARG A 59 -20.85 10.96 11.80
CA ARG A 59 -22.25 10.96 12.26
C ARG A 59 -22.40 10.72 13.77
N ASN A 60 -21.45 10.02 14.38
CA ASN A 60 -21.46 9.75 15.82
C ASN A 60 -20.57 10.73 16.61
N ASP A 61 -20.11 11.83 16.00
CA ASP A 61 -19.19 12.81 16.59
C ASP A 61 -17.90 12.19 17.17
N MET A 62 -17.54 10.98 16.70
CA MET A 62 -16.31 10.27 17.09
C MET A 62 -15.17 10.51 16.11
N TRP A 63 -15.44 11.22 15.01
CA TRP A 63 -14.40 11.60 14.06
C TRP A 63 -13.52 12.67 14.69
N ASP A 64 -12.42 12.23 15.28
CA ASP A 64 -11.31 13.09 15.62
C ASP A 64 -10.14 12.78 14.71
N ALA A 65 -9.45 13.81 14.23
CA ALA A 65 -8.34 13.61 13.31
C ALA A 65 -7.18 12.84 13.94
N SER A 66 -6.97 12.89 15.25
CA SER A 66 -5.94 12.09 15.91
C SER A 66 -6.31 10.60 16.01
N PHE A 67 -7.61 10.30 15.95
CA PHE A 67 -8.17 8.95 15.93
C PHE A 67 -8.26 8.40 14.50
N ALA A 68 -8.83 9.16 13.56
CA ALA A 68 -9.02 8.79 12.16
C ALA A 68 -7.73 8.83 11.33
N LEU A 69 -6.77 9.68 11.73
CA LEU A 69 -5.42 9.68 11.20
C LEU A 69 -4.52 9.38 12.40
N PRO A 70 -3.98 8.16 12.56
CA PRO A 70 -3.04 7.87 13.64
C PRO A 70 -1.78 8.73 13.45
N LEU A 71 -1.79 9.96 13.99
CA LEU A 71 -0.77 11.00 13.80
C LEU A 71 0.57 10.55 14.39
N HIS A 72 0.52 9.64 15.36
CA HIS A 72 1.69 8.96 15.90
C HIS A 72 2.43 8.07 14.87
N LEU A 73 1.79 7.79 13.72
CA LEU A 73 2.36 7.08 12.57
C LEU A 73 2.76 8.04 11.43
N CYS A 74 2.78 9.36 11.64
CA CYS A 74 3.20 10.33 10.61
C CYS A 74 4.61 10.03 10.06
N THR A 75 5.51 9.51 10.88
CA THR A 75 6.86 9.10 10.47
C THR A 75 6.85 8.02 9.40
N ILE A 76 6.11 6.93 9.60
CA ILE A 76 6.00 5.88 8.57
C ILE A 76 5.21 6.34 7.35
N ARG A 77 4.16 7.14 7.55
CA ARG A 77 3.32 7.65 6.45
C ARG A 77 4.09 8.56 5.50
N ILE A 78 4.82 9.53 6.02
CA ILE A 78 5.65 10.44 5.20
C ILE A 78 6.81 9.66 4.59
N ALA A 79 7.56 8.89 5.37
CA ALA A 79 8.72 8.15 4.85
C ALA A 79 8.32 7.17 3.72
N GLY A 80 7.23 6.41 3.94
CA GLY A 80 6.68 5.50 2.93
C GLY A 80 6.17 6.24 1.69
N ALA A 81 5.47 7.36 1.85
CA ALA A 81 4.97 8.14 0.71
C ALA A 81 6.10 8.79 -0.11
N ILE A 82 7.15 9.28 0.55
CA ILE A 82 8.34 9.80 -0.12
C ILE A 82 9.01 8.68 -0.93
N LEU A 83 9.26 7.53 -0.30
CA LEU A 83 9.85 6.38 -1.00
C LEU A 83 9.00 5.96 -2.20
N ALA A 84 7.68 5.88 -2.06
CA ALA A 84 6.78 5.53 -3.15
C ALA A 84 6.82 6.53 -4.32
N ILE A 85 6.99 7.83 -4.05
CA ILE A 85 7.12 8.86 -5.10
C ILE A 85 8.48 8.75 -5.81
N PHE A 86 9.57 8.48 -5.09
CA PHE A 86 10.92 8.39 -5.66
C PHE A 86 11.20 7.08 -6.38
N THR A 87 10.63 5.97 -5.90
CA THR A 87 10.75 4.65 -6.53
C THR A 87 9.34 4.11 -6.84
N PRO A 88 8.63 4.74 -7.80
CA PRO A 88 7.29 4.32 -8.14
C PRO A 88 7.33 3.00 -8.89
N GLU A 89 6.52 2.04 -8.46
CA GLU A 89 6.27 0.81 -9.21
C GLU A 89 4.89 0.91 -9.84
N LEU A 90 4.88 1.27 -11.13
CA LEU A 90 3.65 1.53 -11.89
C LEU A 90 3.61 0.66 -13.14
N PHE A 91 2.49 -0.03 -13.34
CA PHE A 91 2.21 -0.76 -14.58
C PHE A 91 1.80 0.16 -15.74
N TYR A 92 1.39 1.40 -15.43
CA TYR A 92 0.88 2.36 -16.40
C TYR A 92 1.67 3.66 -16.32
N ASN A 93 2.09 4.17 -17.49
CA ASN A 93 2.81 5.43 -17.60
C ASN A 93 1.87 6.63 -17.80
N PHE A 94 2.41 7.85 -17.68
CA PHE A 94 1.70 9.07 -18.05
C PHE A 94 1.20 8.99 -19.52
N PRO A 95 -0.03 9.42 -19.84
CA PRO A 95 -1.01 10.16 -19.02
C PRO A 95 -2.12 9.29 -18.40
N HIS A 96 -1.88 8.01 -18.10
CA HIS A 96 -2.94 7.13 -17.60
C HIS A 96 -3.50 7.56 -16.23
N PHE A 97 -4.81 7.42 -16.01
CA PHE A 97 -5.46 7.83 -14.75
C PHE A 97 -4.80 7.21 -13.51
N ARG A 98 -4.46 5.91 -13.55
CA ARG A 98 -3.77 5.21 -12.46
C ARG A 98 -2.40 5.81 -12.12
N PHE A 99 -1.69 6.34 -13.12
CA PHE A 99 -0.42 7.04 -12.90
C PHE A 99 -0.66 8.33 -12.09
N LEU A 100 -1.60 9.18 -12.54
CA LEU A 100 -1.93 10.43 -11.84
C LEU A 100 -2.48 10.18 -10.44
N TYR A 101 -3.40 9.22 -10.30
CA TYR A 101 -3.99 8.83 -9.03
C TYR A 101 -2.93 8.41 -8.01
N PHE A 102 -1.92 7.63 -8.43
CA PHE A 102 -0.81 7.23 -7.57
C PHE A 102 -0.07 8.44 -6.99
N PHE A 103 0.37 9.38 -7.83
CA PHE A 103 1.14 10.54 -7.36
C PHE A 103 0.30 11.50 -6.52
N ILE A 104 -0.97 11.70 -6.88
CA ILE A 104 -1.89 12.54 -6.10
C ILE A 104 -2.11 11.95 -4.71
N ASN A 105 -2.39 10.65 -4.61
CA ASN A 105 -2.65 9.99 -3.33
C ASN A 105 -1.44 10.05 -2.38
N HIS A 106 -0.24 9.75 -2.89
CA HIS A 106 0.98 9.81 -2.07
C HIS A 106 1.34 11.24 -1.66
N SER A 107 1.14 12.21 -2.57
CA SER A 107 1.32 13.63 -2.23
C SER A 107 0.35 14.07 -1.13
N PHE A 108 -0.90 13.61 -1.17
CA PHE A 108 -1.91 13.97 -0.18
C PHE A 108 -1.61 13.42 1.22
N ILE A 109 -1.01 12.22 1.31
CA ILE A 109 -0.52 11.66 2.59
C ILE A 109 0.52 12.60 3.22
N ILE A 110 1.49 13.06 2.43
CA ILE A 110 2.55 13.97 2.89
C ILE A 110 1.93 15.31 3.32
N TRP A 111 1.08 15.90 2.47
CA TRP A 111 0.40 17.16 2.75
C TRP A 111 -0.43 17.12 4.02
N THR A 112 -1.18 16.03 4.25
CA THR A 112 -1.98 15.86 5.45
C THR A 112 -1.09 15.89 6.70
N CYS A 113 0.01 15.14 6.71
CA CYS A 113 0.91 15.11 7.86
C CYS A 113 1.58 16.48 8.10
N LEU A 114 2.03 17.16 7.04
CA LEU A 114 2.62 18.50 7.12
C LEU A 114 1.62 19.55 7.63
N PHE A 115 0.36 19.48 7.18
CA PHE A 115 -0.71 20.37 7.64
C PHE A 115 -0.90 20.27 9.16
N TYR A 116 -0.92 19.07 9.74
CA TYR A 116 -1.05 18.89 11.18
C TYR A 116 0.18 19.38 11.94
N ILE A 117 1.38 19.14 11.42
CA ILE A 117 2.63 19.67 11.99
C ILE A 117 2.58 21.21 12.03
N TRP A 118 2.18 21.87 10.93
CA TRP A 118 2.22 23.32 10.84
C TRP A 118 1.06 24.03 11.53
N ARG A 119 -0.17 23.59 11.30
CA ARG A 119 -1.39 24.26 11.76
C ARG A 119 -1.81 23.82 13.15
N LYS A 120 -1.74 22.52 13.44
CA LYS A 120 -2.11 21.96 14.74
C LYS A 120 -0.91 21.87 15.70
N LYS A 121 0.27 22.35 15.28
CA LYS A 121 1.51 22.33 16.07
C LYS A 121 1.84 20.94 16.61
N PHE A 122 1.46 19.90 15.86
CA PHE A 122 1.75 18.52 16.22
C PHE A 122 3.27 18.30 16.18
N THR A 123 3.81 17.66 17.21
CA THR A 123 5.24 17.35 17.32
C THR A 123 5.47 15.86 17.16
N ILE A 124 6.47 15.48 16.36
CA ILE A 124 6.89 14.10 16.26
C ILE A 124 7.65 13.75 17.55
N GLN A 125 7.09 12.81 18.32
CA GLN A 125 7.68 12.36 19.58
C GLN A 125 8.65 11.20 19.32
N PHE A 126 9.60 11.00 20.23
CA PHE A 126 10.55 9.88 20.15
C PHE A 126 9.82 8.51 20.14
N VAL A 127 8.74 8.41 20.92
CA VAL A 127 7.89 7.20 20.98
C VAL A 127 7.24 6.87 19.63
N SER A 128 7.01 7.87 18.76
CA SER A 128 6.45 7.67 17.42
C SER A 128 7.34 6.80 16.53
N ILE A 129 8.67 6.81 16.76
CA ILE A 129 9.62 5.94 16.04
C ILE A 129 9.28 4.48 16.32
N PHE A 130 9.18 4.10 17.60
CA PHE A 130 8.86 2.72 18.00
C PHE A 130 7.44 2.31 17.62
N LYS A 131 6.45 3.21 17.73
CA LYS A 131 5.09 2.94 17.25
C LYS A 131 5.07 2.67 15.74
N SER A 132 5.86 3.41 14.97
CA SER A 132 5.98 3.22 13.52
C SER A 132 6.68 1.92 13.15
N LEU A 133 7.75 1.56 13.86
CA LEU A 133 8.43 0.27 13.68
C LEU A 133 7.52 -0.89 14.04
N ALA A 134 6.83 -0.83 15.18
CA ALA A 134 5.89 -1.87 15.59
C ALA A 134 4.78 -2.05 14.55
N PHE A 135 4.21 -0.94 14.06
CA PHE A 135 3.22 -0.99 12.99
C PHE A 135 3.79 -1.60 11.69
N LEU A 136 5.00 -1.21 11.29
CA LEU A 136 5.67 -1.77 10.11
C LEU A 136 5.84 -3.28 10.24
N GLN A 137 6.26 -3.76 11.42
CA GLN A 137 6.47 -5.19 11.65
C GLN A 137 5.15 -5.98 11.69
N ILE A 138 4.10 -5.43 12.29
CA ILE A 138 2.77 -6.05 12.27
C ILE A 138 2.25 -6.13 10.81
N ALA A 139 2.38 -5.03 10.05
CA ALA A 139 1.97 -5.00 8.65
C ALA A 139 2.79 -6.00 7.80
N ALA A 140 4.10 -6.07 8.02
CA ALA A 140 4.97 -7.03 7.34
C ALA A 140 4.61 -8.48 7.67
N PHE A 141 4.29 -8.77 8.93
CA PHE A 141 3.84 -10.10 9.34
C PHE A 141 2.52 -10.49 8.66
N ILE A 142 1.53 -9.59 8.63
CA ILE A 142 0.25 -9.82 7.93
C ILE A 142 0.48 -10.00 6.42
N ALA A 143 1.35 -9.19 5.81
CA ALA A 143 1.71 -9.31 4.40
C ALA A 143 2.41 -10.64 4.10
N PHE A 144 3.28 -11.11 4.99
CA PHE A 144 3.95 -12.39 4.88
C PHE A 144 2.97 -13.56 4.90
N ILE A 145 2.02 -13.58 5.86
CA ILE A 145 0.95 -14.58 5.90
C ILE A 145 0.10 -14.53 4.63
N SER A 146 -0.27 -13.32 4.20
CA SER A 146 -1.03 -13.12 2.95
C SER A 146 -0.28 -13.67 1.75
N ASN A 147 1.04 -13.45 1.66
CA ASN A 147 1.89 -13.96 0.58
C ASN A 147 1.93 -15.50 0.54
N ILE A 148 1.98 -16.16 1.70
CA ILE A 148 1.94 -17.62 1.78
C ILE A 148 0.60 -18.15 1.26
N ILE A 149 -0.51 -17.51 1.64
CA ILE A 149 -1.86 -17.96 1.29
C ILE A 149 -2.16 -17.72 -0.20
N THR A 150 -1.80 -16.56 -0.74
CA THR A 150 -2.18 -16.16 -2.10
C THR A 150 -1.12 -16.44 -3.16
N GLY A 151 0.11 -16.77 -2.75
CA GLY A 151 1.28 -16.79 -3.63
C GLY A 151 1.74 -15.38 -4.07
N GLY A 152 1.23 -14.33 -3.42
CA GLY A 152 1.50 -12.93 -3.72
C GLY A 152 2.92 -12.46 -3.35
N ASN A 153 3.16 -11.16 -3.55
CA ASN A 153 4.40 -10.49 -3.15
C ASN A 153 4.14 -9.10 -2.55
N TYR A 154 3.22 -9.05 -1.58
CA TYR A 154 2.97 -7.85 -0.80
C TYR A 154 4.23 -7.43 -0.05
N MET A 155 4.46 -6.11 -0.01
CA MET A 155 5.63 -5.46 0.60
C MET A 155 6.99 -5.98 0.08
N PHE A 156 7.01 -6.69 -1.05
CA PHE A 156 8.21 -7.33 -1.61
C PHE A 156 8.92 -8.23 -0.61
N LEU A 157 8.18 -8.99 0.21
CA LEU A 157 8.75 -9.89 1.23
C LEU A 157 9.15 -11.27 0.69
N SER A 158 8.61 -11.68 -0.47
CA SER A 158 8.87 -13.02 -1.04
C SER A 158 9.92 -12.97 -2.15
N ARG A 159 9.92 -11.90 -2.94
CA ARG A 159 10.88 -11.67 -4.03
C ARG A 159 11.08 -10.18 -4.27
N LYS A 160 12.22 -9.82 -4.86
CA LYS A 160 12.47 -8.45 -5.32
C LYS A 160 11.55 -8.10 -6.51
N PRO A 161 11.22 -6.83 -6.73
CA PRO A 161 10.58 -6.41 -7.96
C PRO A 161 11.54 -6.57 -9.15
N ASP A 162 11.01 -6.95 -10.31
CA ASP A 162 11.78 -7.24 -11.53
C ASP A 162 12.38 -5.98 -12.18
N ALA A 163 11.97 -4.78 -11.73
CA ALA A 163 12.48 -3.51 -12.22
C ALA A 163 13.90 -3.20 -11.70
N ASN A 164 14.71 -2.52 -12.52
CA ASN A 164 16.02 -1.95 -12.16
C ASN A 164 15.86 -0.88 -11.07
N THR A 165 15.68 -1.32 -9.83
CA THR A 165 15.38 -0.49 -8.66
C THR A 165 16.57 -0.44 -7.72
N ILE A 166 16.62 0.59 -6.87
CA ILE A 166 17.61 0.74 -5.79
C ILE A 166 17.68 -0.53 -4.91
N LEU A 167 16.61 -1.31 -4.85
CA LEU A 167 16.51 -2.60 -4.16
C LEU A 167 17.53 -3.64 -4.64
N ASN A 168 18.05 -3.54 -5.87
CA ASN A 168 19.11 -4.43 -6.35
C ASN A 168 20.46 -4.17 -5.67
N LEU A 169 20.69 -2.95 -5.17
CA LEU A 169 21.89 -2.58 -4.41
C LEU A 169 21.87 -3.07 -2.96
N LEU A 170 20.70 -3.48 -2.45
CA LEU A 170 20.49 -3.84 -1.04
C LEU A 170 20.83 -5.29 -0.68
N GLY A 171 21.50 -6.04 -1.55
CA GLY A 171 21.96 -7.41 -1.30
C GLY A 171 20.93 -8.51 -1.64
N ASN A 172 21.31 -9.78 -1.54
CA ASN A 172 20.47 -10.91 -1.96
C ASN A 172 19.31 -11.17 -0.99
N TYR A 173 18.26 -11.85 -1.46
CA TYR A 173 17.21 -12.37 -0.57
C TYR A 173 17.83 -13.32 0.47
N PRO A 174 17.46 -13.25 1.77
CA PRO A 174 16.51 -12.33 2.42
C PRO A 174 17.15 -11.05 3.00
N TRP A 175 18.46 -10.83 2.84
CA TRP A 175 19.23 -9.75 3.47
C TRP A 175 18.79 -8.33 3.08
N TYR A 176 18.22 -8.14 1.89
CA TYR A 176 17.68 -6.81 1.55
C TYR A 176 16.48 -6.42 2.42
N ILE A 177 15.74 -7.37 3.00
CA ILE A 177 14.62 -7.08 3.91
C ILE A 177 15.17 -6.41 5.18
N LEU A 178 16.27 -6.93 5.73
CA LEU A 178 16.98 -6.30 6.84
C LEU A 178 17.55 -4.93 6.45
N SER A 179 18.08 -4.80 5.24
CA SER A 179 18.55 -3.51 4.73
C SER A 179 17.42 -2.48 4.62
N LEU A 180 16.23 -2.90 4.20
CA LEU A 180 15.03 -2.06 4.14
C LEU A 180 14.57 -1.63 5.54
N GLU A 181 14.66 -2.51 6.52
CA GLU A 181 14.34 -2.17 7.91
C GLU A 181 15.31 -1.11 8.47
N VAL A 182 16.60 -1.25 8.20
CA VAL A 182 17.62 -0.25 8.57
C VAL A 182 17.33 1.09 7.89
N ILE A 183 17.00 1.10 6.60
CA ILE A 183 16.65 2.32 5.87
C ILE A 183 15.40 2.97 6.49
N ALA A 184 14.36 2.19 6.78
CA ALA A 184 13.15 2.70 7.41
C ALA A 184 13.46 3.34 8.78
N LEU A 185 14.27 2.66 9.60
CA LEU A 185 14.72 3.18 10.89
C LEU A 185 15.45 4.52 10.74
N VAL A 186 16.43 4.59 9.83
CA VAL A 186 17.20 5.82 9.54
C VAL A 186 16.26 6.95 9.12
N LEU A 187 15.31 6.69 8.22
CA LEU A 187 14.34 7.70 7.79
C LEU A 187 13.45 8.19 8.93
N PHE A 188 13.00 7.30 9.82
CA PHE A 188 12.20 7.69 11.00
C PHE A 188 13.00 8.58 11.94
N PHE A 189 14.29 8.29 12.14
CA PHE A 189 15.19 9.13 12.94
C PHE A 189 15.44 10.51 12.29
N ILE A 190 15.71 10.55 10.98
CA ILE A 190 15.89 11.81 10.23
C ILE A 190 14.65 12.69 10.38
N MET A 191 13.46 12.10 10.27
CA MET A 191 12.21 12.83 10.46
C MET A 191 12.00 13.36 11.88
N TYR A 192 12.46 12.64 12.90
CA TYR A 192 12.37 13.06 14.29
C TYR A 192 13.36 14.19 14.64
N LEU A 193 14.54 14.21 14.00
CA LEU A 193 15.66 15.09 14.37
C LEU A 193 15.34 16.59 14.39
N PRO A 194 14.61 17.18 13.41
CA PRO A 194 14.20 18.58 13.47
C PRO A 194 13.37 18.91 14.71
N PHE A 195 12.50 17.98 15.14
CA PHE A 195 11.63 18.18 16.30
C PHE A 195 12.38 18.07 17.62
N TYR A 196 13.40 17.21 17.70
CA TYR A 196 14.31 17.16 18.85
C TYR A 196 15.03 18.50 19.05
N TRP A 197 15.59 19.05 17.97
CA TRP A 197 16.29 20.34 18.00
C TRP A 197 15.37 21.50 18.34
N LEU A 198 14.17 21.54 17.77
CA LEU A 198 13.18 22.58 18.04
C LEU A 198 12.66 22.53 19.47
N ASN A 199 12.42 21.34 20.02
CA ASN A 199 11.90 21.19 21.39
C ASN A 199 12.95 21.53 22.47
N ASN A 200 14.23 21.23 22.20
CA ASN A 200 15.31 21.56 23.13
C ASN A 200 15.66 23.06 23.16
N ARG A 201 15.39 23.82 22.09
CA ARG A 201 15.54 25.28 22.08
C ARG A 201 14.47 26.02 22.89
N GLY A 202 13.34 25.38 23.19
CA GLY A 202 12.27 25.92 24.03
C GLY A 202 12.49 25.75 25.53
N LYS A 203 13.55 25.03 25.95
CA LYS A 203 13.97 24.92 27.34
C LYS A 203 15.10 25.92 27.60
N SER A 204 14.76 27.20 27.73
CA SER A 204 15.68 28.13 28.40
C SER A 204 15.89 27.65 29.84
N PRO A 205 17.13 27.57 30.34
CA PRO A 205 17.35 27.35 31.77
C PRO A 205 16.79 28.57 32.50
N LEU A 206 15.67 28.38 33.21
CA LEU A 206 15.25 29.26 34.30
C LEU A 206 15.63 28.56 35.59
#